data_AF-A0AAJ2BJZ5-F1
#
_entry.id   AF-A0AAJ2BJZ5-F1
#
_cell.length_a   1.000
_cell.length_b   1.000
_cell.length_c   1.000
_cell.angle_alpha   90.00
_cell.angle_beta   90.00
_cell.angle_gamma   90.00
#
_symmetry.space_group_name_H-M   'P 1'
#
loop_
_entity.id
_entity.type
_entity.pdbx_description
1 polymer ?
#
loop_
_entity_poly.entity_id
_entity_poly.type
_entity_poly.pdbx_seq_one_letter_code
_entity_poly.pdbx_strand_id
1 'polypeptide(L)'
;MSGAEWITEKINSLEGTTFKAVVESSNAVFVEREEKSSAYIGVVPTRRNDSAPLVQLSAVQEVHAENNNITMIIAIPREARWSGAAMSWLQDQGIAFGGVGDLLSALSYDDDLSTYRNKTIMFVDNGLRRHSRVLELEWVESRKLEVKLKNDAVITVALDDSYDITMGVARDAARVLGEFDILLKTNPNGSITSNGREDVEHLGFRTYTWGQLLGYLAKQGGQASNDYLRERLRRARSAN
;
A
#
# COMPACT_ATOMS: atom_id res chain seq x y z
N MET A 1 3.88 -24.62 12.20
CA MET A 1 2.61 -23.94 11.93
C MET A 1 2.75 -23.17 10.63
N SER A 2 1.96 -23.49 9.62
CA SER A 2 1.90 -22.79 8.34
C SER A 2 1.19 -21.44 8.48
N GLY A 3 1.27 -20.59 7.45
CA GLY A 3 0.51 -19.34 7.41
C GLY A 3 -1.00 -19.59 7.42
N ALA A 4 -1.47 -20.57 6.66
CA ALA A 4 -2.88 -20.96 6.62
C ALA A 4 -3.39 -21.45 7.99
N GLU A 5 -2.64 -22.33 8.66
CA GLU A 5 -3.00 -22.81 10.01
C GLU A 5 -3.16 -21.66 11.01
N TRP A 6 -2.22 -20.71 11.01
CA TRP A 6 -2.27 -19.55 11.89
C TRP A 6 -3.47 -18.64 11.60
N ILE A 7 -3.80 -18.42 10.31
CA ILE A 7 -4.97 -17.62 9.91
C ILE A 7 -6.28 -18.31 10.28
N THR A 8 -6.39 -19.63 10.08
CA THR A 8 -7.55 -20.40 10.47
C THR A 8 -7.78 -20.33 11.98
N GLU A 9 -6.73 -20.50 12.79
CA GLU A 9 -6.82 -20.32 14.25
C GLU A 9 -7.26 -18.90 14.61
N LYS A 10 -6.67 -17.89 13.95
CA LYS A 10 -7.02 -16.49 14.19
C LYS A 10 -8.49 -16.19 13.89
N ILE A 11 -9.01 -16.66 12.76
CA ILE A 11 -10.43 -16.48 12.39
C ILE A 11 -11.34 -17.19 13.39
N ASN A 12 -11.05 -18.46 13.68
CA ASN A 12 -11.90 -19.27 14.57
C ASN A 12 -11.83 -18.84 16.04
N SER A 13 -10.82 -18.07 16.44
CA SER A 13 -10.73 -17.46 17.77
C SER A 13 -11.68 -16.27 17.98
N LEU A 14 -12.31 -15.75 16.92
CA LEU A 14 -13.22 -14.61 17.01
C LEU A 14 -14.62 -15.06 17.43
N GLU A 15 -14.99 -14.75 18.67
CA GLU A 15 -16.33 -15.01 19.19
C GLU A 15 -17.41 -14.14 18.52
N GLY A 16 -18.62 -14.71 18.36
CA GLY A 16 -19.78 -13.98 17.82
C GLY A 16 -19.73 -13.70 16.31
N THR A 17 -18.83 -14.37 15.58
CA THR A 17 -18.74 -14.25 14.12
C THR A 17 -19.67 -15.25 13.42
N THR A 18 -20.15 -14.88 12.22
CA THR A 18 -21.01 -15.72 11.35
C THR A 18 -20.20 -16.43 10.27
N PHE A 19 -18.90 -16.64 10.52
CA PHE A 19 -17.99 -17.26 9.58
C PHE A 19 -16.98 -18.17 10.29
N LYS A 20 -16.58 -19.24 9.60
CA LYS A 20 -15.64 -20.25 10.11
C LYS A 20 -14.61 -20.59 9.05
N ALA A 21 -13.38 -20.80 9.48
CA ALA A 21 -12.27 -21.12 8.61
C ALA A 21 -11.84 -22.59 8.74
N VAL A 22 -11.42 -23.17 7.63
CA VAL A 22 -10.79 -24.49 7.55
C VAL A 22 -9.54 -24.36 6.69
N VAL A 23 -8.46 -25.04 7.09
CA VAL A 23 -7.23 -25.10 6.30
C VAL A 23 -7.50 -25.96 5.06
N GLU A 24 -7.29 -25.39 3.87
CA GLU A 24 -7.43 -26.09 2.60
C GLU A 24 -6.06 -26.62 2.12
N SER A 25 -5.02 -25.78 2.20
CA SER A 25 -3.63 -26.13 1.88
C SER A 25 -2.65 -25.42 2.81
N SER A 26 -1.34 -25.54 2.56
CA SER A 26 -0.31 -24.77 3.27
C SER A 26 -0.49 -23.26 3.14
N ASN A 27 -1.03 -22.79 2.00
CA ASN A 27 -1.18 -21.38 1.65
C ASN A 27 -2.63 -20.98 1.35
N ALA A 28 -3.61 -21.86 1.56
CA ALA A 28 -5.02 -21.57 1.29
C ALA A 28 -5.91 -21.90 2.49
N VAL A 29 -6.87 -21.02 2.75
CA VAL A 29 -7.90 -21.17 3.79
C VAL A 29 -9.26 -21.04 3.13
N PHE A 30 -10.15 -22.01 3.37
CA PHE A 30 -11.56 -21.90 3.02
C PHE A 30 -12.31 -21.25 4.18
N VAL A 31 -13.15 -20.25 3.88
CA VAL A 31 -13.99 -19.57 4.86
C VAL A 31 -15.45 -19.73 4.47
N GLU A 32 -16.18 -20.50 5.26
CA GLU A 32 -17.63 -20.60 5.19
C GLU A 32 -18.26 -19.40 5.91
N ARG A 33 -19.31 -18.83 5.32
CA ARG A 33 -19.98 -17.61 5.80
C ARG A 33 -21.49 -17.84 5.70
N GLU A 34 -22.22 -17.65 6.79
CA GLU A 34 -23.64 -18.06 6.87
C GLU A 34 -24.56 -17.24 5.95
N GLU A 35 -24.36 -15.93 5.88
CA GLU A 35 -25.24 -15.00 5.16
C GLU A 35 -24.61 -14.41 3.89
N LYS A 36 -23.35 -14.78 3.59
CA LYS A 36 -22.53 -14.14 2.56
C LYS A 36 -21.78 -15.18 1.74
N SER A 37 -21.25 -14.79 0.59
CA SER A 37 -20.49 -15.70 -0.28
C SER A 37 -19.27 -16.26 0.45
N SER A 38 -19.14 -17.59 0.48
CA SER A 38 -17.92 -18.26 0.97
C SER A 38 -16.70 -17.83 0.17
N ALA A 39 -15.51 -17.98 0.75
CA ALA A 39 -14.29 -17.43 0.17
C ALA A 39 -13.09 -18.37 0.32
N TYR A 40 -12.22 -18.39 -0.69
CA TYR A 40 -10.89 -18.96 -0.60
C TYR A 40 -9.87 -17.84 -0.40
N ILE A 41 -9.11 -17.94 0.68
CA ILE A 41 -8.11 -16.95 1.07
C ILE A 41 -6.72 -17.51 0.81
N GLY A 42 -5.95 -16.85 -0.02
CA GLY A 42 -4.53 -17.12 -0.20
C GLY A 42 -3.70 -16.45 0.90
N VAL A 43 -2.66 -17.13 1.38
CA VAL A 43 -1.76 -16.62 2.41
C VAL A 43 -0.34 -16.62 1.87
N VAL A 44 0.27 -15.43 1.81
CA VAL A 44 1.68 -15.25 1.48
C VAL A 44 2.46 -15.02 2.78
N PRO A 45 3.10 -16.05 3.34
CA PRO A 45 4.02 -15.85 4.45
C PRO A 45 5.30 -15.17 3.94
N THR A 46 5.64 -14.04 4.53
CA THR A 46 6.91 -13.36 4.25
C THR A 46 7.90 -13.56 5.40
N ARG A 47 9.20 -13.37 5.13
CA ARG A 47 10.24 -13.63 6.13
C ARG A 47 10.13 -12.65 7.29
N ARG A 48 9.94 -13.20 8.49
CA ARG A 48 9.73 -12.45 9.74
C ARG A 48 10.88 -11.52 10.14
N ASN A 49 12.08 -11.72 9.58
CA ASN A 49 13.27 -10.93 9.90
C ASN A 49 13.42 -9.67 9.02
N ASP A 50 12.61 -9.54 7.96
CA ASP A 50 12.59 -8.32 7.16
C ASP A 50 11.63 -7.33 7.81
N SER A 51 12.10 -6.12 8.13
CA SER A 51 11.29 -5.11 8.81
C SER A 51 10.10 -4.58 7.99
N ALA A 52 10.11 -4.83 6.67
CA ALA A 52 9.06 -4.42 5.73
C ALA A 52 9.16 -5.26 4.43
N PRO A 53 8.82 -6.56 4.51
CA PRO A 53 9.00 -7.47 3.39
C PRO A 53 8.13 -7.05 2.20
N LEU A 54 8.62 -7.29 0.99
CA LEU A 54 7.92 -6.95 -0.25
C LEU A 54 7.37 -8.22 -0.90
N VAL A 55 6.05 -8.29 -1.03
CA VAL A 55 5.33 -9.34 -1.74
C VAL A 55 5.51 -9.14 -3.24
N GLN A 56 6.28 -10.04 -3.84
CA GLN A 56 6.56 -10.08 -5.26
C GLN A 56 5.42 -10.77 -6.02
N LEU A 57 5.27 -10.43 -7.29
CA LEU A 57 4.29 -11.07 -8.20
C LEU A 57 4.42 -12.60 -8.20
N SER A 58 5.64 -13.13 -8.19
CA SER A 58 5.88 -14.59 -8.20
C SER A 58 5.25 -15.30 -7.00
N ALA A 59 5.32 -14.70 -5.80
CA ALA A 59 4.73 -15.29 -4.59
C ALA A 59 3.20 -15.31 -4.66
N VAL A 60 2.59 -14.29 -5.26
CA VAL A 60 1.15 -14.22 -5.48
C VAL A 60 0.70 -15.27 -6.51
N GLN A 61 1.45 -15.41 -7.60
CA GLN A 61 1.17 -16.39 -8.66
C GLN A 61 1.31 -17.83 -8.16
N GLU A 62 2.29 -18.12 -7.30
CA GLU A 62 2.45 -19.43 -6.67
C GLU A 62 1.23 -19.80 -5.83
N VAL A 63 0.77 -18.88 -4.97
CA VAL A 63 -0.44 -19.09 -4.16
C VAL A 63 -1.69 -19.27 -5.02
N HIS A 64 -1.84 -18.48 -6.09
CA HIS A 64 -2.98 -18.64 -7.00
C HIS A 64 -2.92 -19.93 -7.84
N ALA A 65 -1.72 -20.42 -8.18
CA ALA A 65 -1.56 -21.67 -8.91
C ALA A 65 -1.98 -22.90 -8.08
N GLU A 66 -1.88 -22.84 -6.74
CA GLU A 66 -2.40 -23.88 -5.85
C GLU A 66 -3.93 -23.92 -5.85
N ASN A 67 -4.60 -22.75 -5.97
CA ASN A 67 -6.04 -22.65 -5.99
C ASN A 67 -6.51 -21.42 -6.79
N ASN A 68 -7.09 -21.68 -7.96
CA ASN A 68 -7.57 -20.62 -8.86
C ASN A 68 -8.89 -19.95 -8.41
N ASN A 69 -9.54 -20.45 -7.35
CA ASN A 69 -10.77 -19.87 -6.79
C ASN A 69 -10.49 -18.86 -5.67
N ILE A 70 -9.23 -18.51 -5.42
CA ILE A 70 -8.85 -17.52 -4.41
C ILE A 70 -9.51 -16.17 -4.70
N THR A 71 -10.28 -15.66 -3.75
CA THR A 71 -10.99 -14.37 -3.84
C THR A 71 -10.21 -13.23 -3.19
N MET A 72 -9.34 -13.55 -2.22
CA MET A 72 -8.47 -12.58 -1.57
C MET A 72 -7.11 -13.20 -1.21
N ILE A 73 -6.02 -12.47 -1.40
CA ILE A 73 -4.68 -12.87 -0.93
C ILE A 73 -4.22 -11.93 0.18
N ILE A 74 -3.80 -12.49 1.30
CA ILE A 74 -3.21 -11.72 2.41
C ILE A 74 -1.73 -11.99 2.57
N ALA A 75 -1.02 -10.98 3.09
CA ALA A 75 0.37 -11.08 3.47
C ALA A 75 0.53 -11.05 4.99
N ILE A 76 1.53 -11.80 5.49
CA ILE A 76 1.92 -11.83 6.89
C ILE A 76 3.44 -11.61 6.95
N PRO A 77 3.96 -10.66 7.76
CA PRO A 77 3.27 -9.90 8.80
C PRO A 77 2.56 -8.64 8.26
N ARG A 78 1.95 -7.85 9.16
CA ARG A 78 1.16 -6.65 8.85
C ARG A 78 1.97 -5.61 8.05
N GLU A 79 3.27 -5.55 8.28
CA GLU A 79 4.20 -4.58 7.69
C GLU A 79 4.57 -4.95 6.23
N ALA A 80 4.09 -6.09 5.73
CA ALA A 80 4.32 -6.50 4.36
C ALA A 80 3.77 -5.47 3.37
N ARG A 81 4.59 -5.14 2.37
CA ARG A 81 4.24 -4.28 1.24
C ARG A 81 3.97 -5.15 0.03
N TRP A 82 3.22 -4.63 -0.93
CA TRP A 82 2.93 -5.31 -2.19
C TRP A 82 3.64 -4.61 -3.32
N SER A 83 4.36 -5.35 -4.17
CA SER A 83 4.94 -4.78 -5.38
C SER A 83 3.83 -4.29 -6.32
N GLY A 84 4.09 -3.22 -7.09
CA GLY A 84 3.16 -2.70 -8.08
C GLY A 84 2.73 -3.76 -9.10
N ALA A 85 3.67 -4.60 -9.53
CA ALA A 85 3.40 -5.74 -10.41
C ALA A 85 2.42 -6.76 -9.79
N ALA A 86 2.60 -7.10 -8.51
CA ALA A 86 1.65 -7.98 -7.80
C ALA A 86 0.27 -7.34 -7.71
N MET A 87 0.20 -6.05 -7.34
CA MET A 87 -1.06 -5.32 -7.21
C MET A 87 -1.81 -5.25 -8.54
N SER A 88 -1.12 -4.90 -9.64
CA SER A 88 -1.70 -4.83 -10.98
C SER A 88 -2.26 -6.18 -11.40
N TRP A 89 -1.47 -7.24 -11.24
CA TRP A 89 -1.89 -8.59 -11.61
C TRP A 89 -3.12 -9.05 -10.80
N LEU A 90 -3.14 -8.82 -9.48
CA LEU A 90 -4.27 -9.13 -8.61
C LEU A 90 -5.55 -8.40 -9.06
N GLN A 91 -5.42 -7.13 -9.40
CA GLN A 91 -6.52 -6.34 -9.93
C GLN A 91 -7.05 -6.90 -11.25
N ASP A 92 -6.17 -7.31 -12.17
CA ASP A 92 -6.54 -7.91 -13.45
C ASP A 92 -7.23 -9.28 -13.27
N GLN A 93 -6.87 -10.03 -12.23
CA GLN A 93 -7.55 -11.29 -11.87
C GLN A 93 -8.84 -11.09 -11.07
N GLY A 94 -9.18 -9.85 -10.67
CA GLY A 94 -10.32 -9.58 -9.80
C GLY A 94 -10.13 -10.12 -8.37
N ILE A 95 -8.89 -10.27 -7.90
CA ILE A 95 -8.56 -10.80 -6.58
C ILE A 95 -8.25 -9.64 -5.64
N ALA A 96 -8.91 -9.62 -4.48
CA ALA A 96 -8.62 -8.62 -3.44
C ALA A 96 -7.30 -8.91 -2.72
N PHE A 97 -6.71 -7.90 -2.09
CA PHE A 97 -5.49 -8.09 -1.31
C PHE A 97 -5.37 -7.15 -0.11
N GLY A 98 -4.55 -7.55 0.86
CA GLY A 98 -4.28 -6.76 2.05
C GLY A 98 -3.52 -7.52 3.14
N GLY A 99 -3.58 -7.03 4.36
CA GLY A 99 -3.13 -7.75 5.56
C GLY A 99 -4.28 -8.47 6.27
N VAL A 100 -3.97 -9.01 7.45
CA VAL A 100 -4.96 -9.68 8.31
C VAL A 100 -6.11 -8.73 8.70
N GLY A 101 -5.80 -7.46 9.00
CA GLY A 101 -6.83 -6.47 9.35
C GLY A 101 -7.81 -6.20 8.21
N ASP A 102 -7.30 -6.13 6.98
CA ASP A 102 -8.12 -6.00 5.77
C ASP A 102 -9.04 -7.21 5.60
N LEU A 103 -8.52 -8.43 5.77
CA LEU A 103 -9.31 -9.67 5.69
C LEU A 103 -10.43 -9.71 6.73
N LEU A 104 -10.13 -9.42 7.99
CA LEU A 104 -11.15 -9.44 9.05
C LEU A 104 -12.24 -8.38 8.82
N SER A 105 -11.85 -7.21 8.30
CA SER A 105 -12.82 -6.19 7.87
C SER A 105 -13.68 -6.71 6.72
N ALA A 106 -13.08 -7.32 5.69
CA ALA A 106 -13.79 -7.80 4.51
C ALA A 106 -14.77 -8.94 4.85
N LEU A 107 -14.33 -9.91 5.66
CA LEU A 107 -15.17 -11.00 6.16
C LEU A 107 -16.40 -10.48 6.91
N SER A 108 -16.25 -9.39 7.66
CA SER A 108 -17.34 -8.79 8.43
C SER A 108 -18.31 -8.01 7.53
N TYR A 109 -17.80 -7.18 6.61
CA TYR A 109 -18.61 -6.14 5.97
C TYR A 109 -18.96 -6.40 4.51
N ASP A 110 -18.11 -7.05 3.72
CA ASP A 110 -18.34 -7.20 2.27
C ASP A 110 -19.14 -8.45 1.95
N ASP A 111 -20.11 -8.38 1.03
CA ASP A 111 -20.87 -9.57 0.61
C ASP A 111 -19.99 -10.54 -0.20
N ASP A 112 -19.12 -9.98 -1.03
CA ASP A 112 -18.10 -10.69 -1.81
C ASP A 112 -16.70 -10.12 -1.52
N LEU A 113 -15.80 -10.96 -1.03
CA LEU A 113 -14.44 -10.58 -0.66
C LEU A 113 -13.61 -10.10 -1.87
N SER A 114 -13.92 -10.56 -3.09
CA SER A 114 -13.22 -10.14 -4.31
C SER A 114 -13.37 -8.62 -4.57
N THR A 115 -14.42 -8.01 -3.99
CA THR A 115 -14.73 -6.59 -4.12
C THR A 115 -14.00 -5.72 -3.10
N TYR A 116 -13.32 -6.31 -2.10
CA TYR A 116 -12.59 -5.55 -1.10
C TYR A 116 -11.51 -4.69 -1.75
N ARG A 117 -11.39 -3.46 -1.28
CA ARG A 117 -10.36 -2.51 -1.71
C ARG A 117 -9.82 -1.78 -0.50
N ASN A 118 -8.50 -1.70 -0.40
CA ASN A 118 -7.85 -0.97 0.68
C ASN A 118 -8.20 0.53 0.60
N LYS A 119 -8.78 1.05 1.70
CA LYS A 119 -9.34 2.41 1.77
C LYS A 119 -8.29 3.50 1.51
N THR A 120 -7.05 3.31 1.99
CA THR A 120 -5.97 4.29 1.80
C THR A 120 -5.56 4.35 0.33
N ILE A 121 -5.36 3.20 -0.31
CA ILE A 121 -5.06 3.12 -1.74
C ILE A 121 -6.18 3.78 -2.56
N MET A 122 -7.45 3.41 -2.29
CA MET A 122 -8.60 4.00 -2.97
C MET A 122 -8.68 5.52 -2.79
N PHE A 123 -8.45 6.02 -1.59
CA PHE A 123 -8.51 7.44 -1.29
C PHE A 123 -7.47 8.22 -2.11
N VAL A 124 -6.22 7.75 -2.09
CA VAL A 124 -5.11 8.38 -2.83
C VAL A 124 -5.34 8.29 -4.34
N ASP A 125 -5.68 7.11 -4.84
CA ASP A 125 -5.89 6.87 -6.28
C ASP A 125 -7.04 7.74 -6.82
N ASN A 126 -8.22 7.71 -6.18
CA ASN A 126 -9.36 8.53 -6.58
C ASN A 126 -9.05 10.03 -6.52
N GLY A 127 -8.38 10.45 -5.45
CA GLY A 127 -8.05 11.84 -5.22
C GLY A 127 -7.09 12.41 -6.26
N LEU A 128 -6.03 11.66 -6.58
CA LEU A 128 -5.03 12.08 -7.56
C LEU A 128 -5.53 11.96 -8.99
N ARG A 129 -6.25 10.89 -9.37
CA ARG A 129 -6.80 10.75 -10.74
C ARG A 129 -7.77 11.86 -11.11
N ARG A 130 -8.50 12.39 -10.12
CA ARG A 130 -9.42 13.52 -10.31
C ARG A 130 -8.74 14.88 -10.33
N HIS A 131 -7.46 14.95 -9.95
CA HIS A 131 -6.75 16.21 -9.90
C HIS A 131 -6.37 16.68 -11.31
N SER A 132 -6.74 17.91 -11.68
CA SER A 132 -6.66 18.42 -13.06
C SER A 132 -5.26 18.48 -13.67
N ARG A 133 -4.21 18.40 -12.84
CA ARG A 133 -2.79 18.42 -13.24
C ARG A 133 -2.17 17.04 -13.37
N VAL A 134 -2.82 15.99 -12.87
CA VAL A 134 -2.34 14.61 -13.00
C VAL A 134 -2.70 14.09 -14.39
N LEU A 135 -1.74 13.46 -15.05
CA LEU A 135 -1.89 12.80 -16.33
C LEU A 135 -2.02 11.28 -16.13
N GLU A 136 -1.15 10.71 -15.29
CA GLU A 136 -1.05 9.26 -15.09
C GLU A 136 -0.60 8.97 -13.66
N LEU A 137 -1.01 7.80 -13.15
CA LEU A 137 -0.62 7.28 -11.86
C LEU A 137 -0.22 5.82 -12.01
N GLU A 138 0.94 5.48 -11.46
CA GLU A 138 1.45 4.11 -11.41
C GLU A 138 1.91 3.78 -9.99
N TRP A 139 1.42 2.67 -9.44
CA TRP A 139 1.86 2.20 -8.13
C TRP A 139 3.17 1.43 -8.31
N VAL A 140 4.24 1.91 -7.66
CA VAL A 140 5.52 1.18 -7.59
C VAL A 140 5.41 0.03 -6.57
N GLU A 141 4.70 0.30 -5.47
CA GLU A 141 4.35 -0.65 -4.41
C GLU A 141 3.22 -0.08 -3.55
N SER A 142 2.63 -0.87 -2.64
CA SER A 142 1.43 -0.48 -1.88
C SER A 142 1.55 0.77 -1.01
N ARG A 143 2.77 1.30 -0.83
CA ARG A 143 3.07 2.53 -0.10
C ARG A 143 3.83 3.58 -0.92
N LYS A 144 4.01 3.38 -2.22
CA LYS A 144 4.74 4.31 -3.09
C LYS A 144 4.19 4.30 -4.50
N LEU A 145 3.94 5.49 -5.05
CA LEU A 145 3.42 5.66 -6.40
C LEU A 145 4.16 6.76 -7.14
N GLU A 146 4.22 6.63 -8.46
CA GLU A 146 4.64 7.67 -9.38
C GLU A 146 3.43 8.42 -9.93
N VAL A 147 3.57 9.73 -9.99
CA VAL A 147 2.56 10.65 -10.47
C VAL A 147 3.16 11.42 -11.64
N LYS A 148 2.67 11.12 -12.85
CA LYS A 148 3.02 11.91 -14.04
C LYS A 148 2.06 13.08 -14.15
N LEU A 149 2.61 14.27 -14.28
CA LEU A 149 1.86 15.50 -14.44
C LEU A 149 1.70 15.84 -15.93
N LYS A 150 0.72 16.68 -16.24
CA LYS A 150 0.45 17.14 -17.61
C LYS A 150 1.55 17.99 -18.25
N ASN A 151 2.54 18.43 -17.46
CA ASN A 151 3.74 19.14 -17.93
C ASN A 151 4.95 18.19 -18.05
N ASP A 152 4.71 16.88 -18.10
CA ASP A 152 5.70 15.80 -18.18
C ASP A 152 6.62 15.65 -16.96
N ALA A 153 6.43 16.45 -15.91
CA ALA A 153 7.11 16.21 -14.64
C ALA A 153 6.59 14.90 -14.02
N VAL A 154 7.52 14.09 -13.50
CA VAL A 154 7.22 12.87 -12.74
C VAL A 154 7.65 13.10 -11.30
N ILE A 155 6.74 12.85 -10.37
CA ILE A 155 7.04 12.88 -8.94
C ILE A 155 6.73 11.54 -8.30
N THR A 156 7.53 11.13 -7.32
CA THR A 156 7.30 9.92 -6.54
C THR A 156 6.75 10.29 -5.16
N VAL A 157 5.61 9.69 -4.80
CA VAL A 157 4.92 9.93 -3.53
C VAL A 157 4.95 8.65 -2.70
N ALA A 158 5.55 8.71 -1.52
CA ALA A 158 5.49 7.68 -0.49
C ALA A 158 4.32 7.95 0.48
N LEU A 159 3.73 6.90 1.03
CA LEU A 159 2.58 6.97 1.94
C LEU A 159 2.95 6.50 3.35
N ASP A 160 2.48 7.23 4.35
CA ASP A 160 2.59 6.83 5.76
C ASP A 160 1.32 7.17 6.55
N ASP A 161 0.83 6.19 7.31
CA ASP A 161 -0.40 6.24 8.09
C ASP A 161 -0.16 6.40 9.60
N SER A 162 1.09 6.65 10.01
CA SER A 162 1.42 6.94 11.40
C SER A 162 0.57 8.10 11.91
N TYR A 163 0.20 8.03 13.19
CA TYR A 163 -0.57 9.07 13.85
C TYR A 163 0.13 10.43 13.69
N ASP A 164 1.40 10.49 14.06
CA ASP A 164 2.26 11.65 13.82
C ASP A 164 3.46 11.28 12.93
N ILE A 165 3.73 12.13 11.94
CA ILE A 165 4.96 12.03 11.13
C ILE A 165 6.07 12.76 11.87
N THR A 166 6.92 11.99 12.54
CA THR A 166 8.14 12.44 13.21
C THR A 166 9.36 12.26 12.30
N MET A 167 10.51 12.82 12.68
CA MET A 167 11.78 12.57 11.97
C MET A 167 12.13 11.08 11.91
N GLY A 168 11.84 10.31 12.97
CA GLY A 168 12.08 8.86 13.00
C GLY A 168 11.25 8.14 11.94
N VAL A 169 9.94 8.43 11.89
CA VAL A 169 9.03 7.89 10.88
C VAL A 169 9.50 8.25 9.46
N ALA A 170 9.92 9.50 9.25
CA ALA A 170 10.41 9.94 7.95
C ALA A 170 11.69 9.21 7.51
N ARG A 171 12.64 8.97 8.45
CA ARG A 171 13.86 8.18 8.19
C ARG A 171 13.55 6.72 7.90
N ASP A 172 12.61 6.13 8.63
CA ASP A 172 12.19 4.75 8.39
C ASP A 172 11.52 4.60 7.03
N ALA A 173 10.68 5.55 6.64
CA ALA A 173 10.08 5.59 5.30
C ALA A 173 11.17 5.64 4.22
N ALA A 174 12.16 6.53 4.33
CA ALA A 174 13.29 6.61 3.39
C ALA A 174 14.10 5.32 3.32
N ARG A 175 14.38 4.70 4.48
CA ARG A 175 15.10 3.42 4.56
C ARG A 175 14.35 2.28 3.88
N VAL A 176 13.03 2.23 4.03
CA VAL A 176 12.20 1.11 3.56
C VAL A 176 11.74 1.27 2.11
N LEU A 177 11.33 2.48 1.73
CA LEU A 177 10.73 2.77 0.44
C LEU A 177 11.75 3.29 -0.58
N GLY A 178 12.98 3.55 -0.14
CA GLY A 178 14.05 4.12 -0.97
C GLY A 178 13.77 5.58 -1.31
N GLU A 179 14.22 6.01 -2.48
CA GLU A 179 14.05 7.39 -2.94
C GLU A 179 12.58 7.69 -3.29
N PHE A 180 12.14 8.88 -2.87
CA PHE A 180 10.87 9.50 -3.23
C PHE A 180 10.95 11.02 -3.04
N ASP A 181 10.05 11.76 -3.66
CA ASP A 181 10.05 13.23 -3.61
C ASP A 181 9.18 13.77 -2.47
N ILE A 182 8.10 13.05 -2.13
CA ILE A 182 7.11 13.46 -1.14
C ILE A 182 6.74 12.28 -0.22
N LEU A 183 6.75 12.50 1.10
CA LEU A 183 6.10 11.64 2.09
C LEU A 183 4.73 12.22 2.44
N LEU A 184 3.67 11.56 1.98
CA LEU A 184 2.29 11.93 2.23
C LEU A 184 1.78 11.26 3.51
N LYS A 185 1.33 12.09 4.46
CA LYS A 185 0.55 11.65 5.61
C LYS A 185 -0.87 11.30 5.18
N THR A 186 -1.27 10.04 5.34
CA THR A 186 -2.60 9.55 4.97
C THR A 186 -3.57 9.47 6.14
N ASN A 187 -3.07 9.37 7.37
CA ASN A 187 -3.90 9.38 8.57
C ASN A 187 -4.41 10.81 8.84
N PRO A 188 -5.73 11.07 8.87
CA PRO A 188 -6.26 12.42 9.08
C PRO A 188 -6.22 12.86 10.56
N ASN A 189 -6.04 11.94 11.50
CA ASN A 189 -6.27 12.17 12.94
C ASN A 189 -5.04 12.68 13.70
N GLY A 190 -3.91 12.91 13.03
CA GLY A 190 -2.72 13.46 13.69
C GLY A 190 -1.93 14.38 12.77
N SER A 191 -0.71 14.71 13.15
CA SER A 191 0.03 15.85 12.61
C SER A 191 1.38 15.48 11.97
N ILE A 192 1.95 16.43 11.23
CA ILE A 192 3.38 16.40 10.91
C ILE A 192 4.05 17.28 11.96
N THR A 193 4.90 16.70 12.79
CA THR A 193 5.57 17.41 13.90
C THR A 193 6.58 18.43 13.36
N SER A 194 6.99 19.39 14.18
CA SER A 194 8.00 20.40 13.80
C SER A 194 9.30 19.73 13.33
N ASN A 195 9.84 18.77 14.09
CA ASN A 195 11.02 17.99 13.70
C ASN A 195 10.77 17.07 12.48
N GLY A 196 9.53 16.69 12.20
CA GLY A 196 9.15 15.98 10.97
C GLY A 196 9.05 16.89 9.74
N ARG A 197 9.04 18.22 9.93
CA ARG A 197 9.09 19.22 8.87
C ARG A 197 10.50 19.78 8.66
N GLU A 198 11.18 20.16 9.74
CA GLU A 198 12.46 20.89 9.70
C GLU A 198 13.64 20.02 9.22
N ASP A 199 13.60 18.70 9.42
CA ASP A 199 14.75 17.82 9.17
C ASP A 199 14.63 16.89 7.96
N VAL A 200 13.52 16.95 7.21
CA VAL A 200 13.30 16.07 6.03
C VAL A 200 13.83 16.65 4.72
N GLU A 201 13.98 17.97 4.60
CA GLU A 201 14.56 18.57 3.38
C GLU A 201 16.01 18.13 3.16
N HIS A 202 16.77 17.92 4.26
CA HIS A 202 18.11 17.34 4.21
C HIS A 202 18.13 15.87 3.76
N LEU A 203 17.02 15.14 3.93
CA LEU A 203 16.85 13.77 3.44
C LEU A 203 16.42 13.71 1.96
N GLY A 204 16.20 14.86 1.32
CA GLY A 204 15.92 14.96 -0.10
C GLY A 204 14.44 14.90 -0.49
N PHE A 205 13.51 14.88 0.48
CA PHE A 205 12.07 14.84 0.23
C PHE A 205 11.29 15.83 1.11
N ARG A 206 10.00 16.01 0.79
CA ARG A 206 9.09 16.90 1.55
C ARG A 206 8.01 16.08 2.24
N THR A 207 7.56 16.50 3.42
CA THR A 207 6.41 15.91 4.10
C THR A 207 5.16 16.75 3.85
N TYR A 208 4.08 16.12 3.38
CA TYR A 208 2.81 16.80 3.07
C TYR A 208 1.61 16.12 3.72
N THR A 209 0.65 16.94 4.15
CA THR A 209 -0.74 16.51 4.30
C THR A 209 -1.41 16.43 2.93
N TRP A 210 -2.59 15.80 2.87
CA TRP A 210 -3.37 15.71 1.64
C TRP A 210 -3.60 17.07 0.96
N GLY A 211 -4.08 18.07 1.72
CA GLY A 211 -4.31 19.41 1.18
C GLY A 211 -3.03 20.11 0.69
N GLN A 212 -1.90 19.89 1.36
CA GLN A 212 -0.60 20.42 0.93
C GLN A 212 -0.12 19.78 -0.37
N LEU A 213 -0.32 18.47 -0.54
CA LEU A 213 -0.01 17.78 -1.80
C LEU A 213 -0.85 18.33 -2.95
N LEU A 214 -2.17 18.45 -2.79
CA LEU A 214 -3.02 19.01 -3.84
C LEU A 214 -2.63 20.45 -4.19
N GLY A 215 -2.32 21.27 -3.18
CA GLY A 215 -1.81 22.62 -3.39
C GLY A 215 -0.46 22.66 -4.12
N TYR A 216 0.45 21.73 -3.81
CA TYR A 216 1.72 21.57 -4.52
C TYR A 216 1.50 21.18 -5.99
N LEU A 217 0.64 20.20 -6.26
CA LEU A 217 0.31 19.76 -7.62
C LEU A 217 -0.31 20.88 -8.46
N ALA A 218 -1.21 21.68 -7.86
CA ALA A 218 -1.79 22.84 -8.52
C ALA A 218 -0.72 23.87 -8.93
N LYS A 219 0.29 24.08 -8.07
CA LYS A 219 1.41 25.02 -8.32
C LYS A 219 2.44 24.49 -9.31
N GLN A 220 2.72 23.19 -9.35
CA GLN A 220 3.67 22.61 -10.31
C GLN A 220 3.24 22.83 -11.78
N GLY A 221 1.95 23.06 -12.01
CA GLY A 221 1.41 23.53 -13.28
C GLY A 221 1.75 25.00 -13.64
N GLY A 222 2.54 25.71 -12.83
CA GLY A 222 3.03 27.07 -13.08
C GLY A 222 4.50 27.23 -12.64
N GLN A 223 5.41 27.40 -13.62
CA GLN A 223 6.82 27.86 -13.56
C GLN A 223 7.83 27.23 -12.58
N ALA A 224 7.43 26.69 -11.42
CA ALA A 224 8.30 26.16 -10.35
C ALA A 224 8.87 24.75 -10.62
N SER A 225 8.42 24.07 -11.68
CA SER A 225 8.84 22.70 -12.02
C SER A 225 10.27 22.63 -12.58
N ASN A 226 10.76 23.73 -13.16
CA ASN A 226 12.10 23.76 -13.76
C ASN A 226 13.23 23.75 -12.71
N ASP A 227 13.07 24.42 -11.58
CA ASP A 227 14.16 24.53 -10.60
C ASP A 227 14.35 23.24 -9.80
N TYR A 228 13.27 22.51 -9.52
CA TYR A 228 13.34 21.22 -8.83
C TYR A 228 13.95 20.11 -9.73
N LEU A 229 13.52 20.01 -10.99
CA LEU A 229 14.12 19.08 -11.95
C LEU A 229 15.60 19.40 -12.21
N ARG A 230 15.95 20.69 -12.27
CA ARG A 230 17.36 21.13 -12.37
C ARG A 230 18.18 20.70 -11.17
N GLU A 231 17.63 20.83 -9.96
CA GLU A 231 18.36 20.43 -8.73
C GLU A 231 18.47 18.91 -8.60
N ARG A 232 17.44 18.14 -8.99
CA ARG A 232 17.49 16.68 -9.03
C ARG A 232 18.49 16.17 -10.08
N LEU A 233 18.47 16.72 -11.30
CA LEU A 233 19.46 16.40 -12.35
C LEU A 233 20.88 16.82 -11.95
N ARG A 234 21.03 17.94 -11.23
CA ARG A 234 22.31 18.38 -10.68
C ARG A 234 22.83 17.39 -9.64
N ARG A 235 22.00 16.94 -8.70
CA ARG A 235 22.38 15.94 -7.69
C ARG A 235 22.74 14.59 -8.30
N ALA A 236 21.99 14.13 -9.31
CA ALA A 236 22.30 12.89 -10.03
C ALA A 236 23.63 12.95 -10.81
N ARG A 237 24.04 14.15 -11.26
CA ARG A 237 25.34 14.37 -11.92
C ARG A 237 26.52 14.55 -10.95
N SER A 238 26.27 14.93 -9.71
CA SER A 238 27.30 15.07 -8.66
C SER A 238 27.65 13.75 -7.97
N ALA A 239 26.87 12.69 -8.20
CA ALA A 239 27.03 11.37 -7.60
C ALA A 239 27.75 10.35 -8.51
N ASN A 240 28.17 10.78 -9.72
CA ASN A 240 29.05 10.07 -10.65
C ASN A 240 30.38 10.81 -10.78
#